data_AF-A0A1G6RPU3-F1
#
_entry.id   AF-A0A1G6RPU3-F1
#
_cell.length_a   1.000
_cell.length_b   1.000
_cell.length_c   1.000
_cell.angle_alpha   90.00
_cell.angle_beta   90.00
_cell.angle_gamma   90.00
#
_symmetry.space_group_name_H-M   'P 1'
#
loop_
_entity.id
_entity.type
_entity.pdbx_description
1 polymer ?
#
loop_
_entity_poly.entity_id
_entity_poly.type
_entity_poly.pdbx_seq_one_letter_code
_entity_poly.pdbx_strand_id
1 'polypeptide(L)'
;MSTPRDPLPSAHVPERKERRIDTTQPHPAPDAEMKDLDTPEPRLPHERDQAVEMTGGEPSEEMEQAYKDVQRGLQDTDRGKPAHDAYQKQKR
;
A
#
# COMPACT_ATOMS: atom_id res chain seq x y z
N MET A 1 -9.41 -3.24 56.37
CA MET A 1 -10.34 -3.28 55.21
C MET A 1 -9.53 -3.25 53.93
N SER A 2 -9.96 -4.04 52.94
CA SER A 2 -9.33 -4.27 51.61
C SER A 2 -9.35 -3.03 50.70
N THR A 3 -8.40 -2.95 49.78
CA THR A 3 -8.18 -1.91 48.73
C THR A 3 -9.25 -1.94 47.60
N PRO A 4 -9.32 -0.93 46.71
CA PRO A 4 -8.61 -1.04 45.41
C PRO A 4 -8.09 0.32 44.87
N ARG A 5 -6.84 0.40 44.38
CA ARG A 5 -6.39 0.19 42.97
C ARG A 5 -6.35 1.51 42.17
N ASP A 6 -5.12 1.92 41.82
CA ASP A 6 -4.79 3.00 40.88
C ASP A 6 -5.43 2.83 39.49
N PRO A 7 -5.66 3.95 38.79
CA PRO A 7 -5.16 4.14 37.43
C PRO A 7 -4.60 5.58 37.26
N LEU A 8 -3.58 5.95 36.49
CA LEU A 8 -2.69 5.42 35.46
C LEU A 8 -1.54 6.46 35.35
N PRO A 9 -0.40 6.18 34.68
CA PRO A 9 0.70 7.14 34.59
C PRO A 9 0.22 8.46 33.98
N SER A 10 0.62 9.57 34.60
CA SER A 10 0.53 10.91 34.02
C SER A 10 1.33 10.89 32.73
N ALA A 11 0.66 10.57 31.62
CA ALA A 11 1.27 10.63 30.31
C ALA A 11 1.58 12.11 30.07
N HIS A 12 2.87 12.43 29.95
CA HIS A 12 3.30 13.76 29.57
C HIS A 12 2.65 14.08 28.23
N VAL A 13 1.62 14.93 28.23
CA VAL A 13 1.09 15.51 27.02
C VAL A 13 2.22 16.36 26.44
N PRO A 14 2.78 16.02 25.27
CA PRO A 14 3.78 16.89 24.67
C PRO A 14 3.08 18.22 24.39
N GLU A 15 3.63 19.30 24.94
CA GLU A 15 3.17 20.64 24.66
C GLU A 15 3.16 20.83 23.14
N ARG A 16 1.98 21.09 22.55
CA ARG A 16 1.82 21.23 21.12
C ARG A 16 2.49 22.53 20.68
N LYS A 17 3.78 22.44 20.35
CA LYS A 17 4.54 23.50 19.68
C LYS A 17 4.06 23.59 18.24
N GLU A 18 2.83 24.08 18.03
CA GLU A 18 2.45 24.52 16.70
C GLU A 18 3.33 25.71 16.35
N ARG A 19 4.37 25.47 15.55
CA ARG A 19 5.02 26.54 14.80
C ARG A 19 3.96 27.06 13.83
N ARG A 20 3.20 28.07 14.25
CA ARG A 20 2.32 28.81 13.36
C ARG A 20 3.22 29.41 12.29
N ILE A 21 3.12 28.86 11.08
CA ILE A 21 3.79 29.43 9.91
C ILE A 21 2.95 30.62 9.46
N ASP A 22 3.59 31.78 9.34
CA ASP A 22 2.95 32.96 8.77
C ASP A 22 2.85 32.76 7.25
N THR A 23 1.65 32.51 6.75
CA THR A 23 1.37 32.30 5.32
C THR A 23 1.18 33.62 4.56
N THR A 24 1.28 34.76 5.24
CA THR A 24 1.20 36.10 4.61
C THR A 24 2.49 36.43 3.86
N GLN A 25 3.60 35.80 4.24
CA GLN A 25 4.88 35.96 3.57
C GLN A 25 5.04 34.89 2.48
N PRO A 26 5.51 35.25 1.27
CA PRO A 26 5.86 34.27 0.26
C PRO A 26 7.00 33.41 0.79
N HIS A 27 6.72 32.11 0.98
CA HIS A 27 7.77 31.15 1.32
C HIS A 27 8.73 31.07 0.13
N PRO A 28 10.06 31.19 0.32
CA PRO A 28 11.00 30.90 -0.75
C PRO A 28 10.72 29.46 -1.22
N ALA A 29 10.48 29.28 -2.52
CA ALA A 29 10.39 27.95 -3.08
C ALA A 29 11.66 27.19 -2.67
N PRO A 30 11.56 25.95 -2.15
CA PRO A 30 12.75 25.14 -1.94
C PRO A 30 13.50 25.09 -3.26
N ASP A 31 14.81 25.31 -3.19
CA ASP A 31 15.70 25.49 -4.34
C ASP A 31 15.21 24.63 -5.50
N ALA A 32 14.73 25.31 -6.55
CA ALA A 32 14.45 24.66 -7.81
C ALA A 32 15.81 24.31 -8.41
N GLU A 33 16.44 23.27 -7.84
CA GLU A 33 17.44 22.47 -8.52
C GLU A 33 16.90 22.24 -9.92
N MET A 34 17.71 22.58 -10.92
CA MET A 34 17.35 22.58 -12.33
C MET A 34 16.59 21.30 -12.64
N LYS A 35 15.26 21.39 -12.65
CA LYS A 35 14.42 20.25 -13.01
C LYS A 35 14.80 19.95 -14.44
N ASP A 36 15.36 18.78 -14.68
CA ASP A 36 15.46 18.23 -16.02
C ASP A 36 14.07 18.40 -16.64
N LEU A 37 13.97 19.25 -17.66
CA LEU A 37 12.69 19.61 -18.27
C LEU A 37 12.03 18.41 -18.97
N ASP A 38 12.78 17.32 -19.12
CA ASP A 38 12.35 16.03 -19.63
C ASP A 38 11.77 15.10 -18.55
N THR A 39 11.86 15.45 -17.26
CA THR A 39 11.20 14.68 -16.20
C THR A 39 9.74 15.11 -16.09
N PRO A 40 8.78 14.16 -16.14
CA PRO A 40 7.37 14.50 -15.94
C PRO A 40 7.18 15.13 -14.57
N GLU A 41 6.37 16.19 -14.51
CA GLU A 41 6.01 16.82 -13.24
C GLU A 41 5.38 15.78 -12.29
N PRO A 42 5.70 15.85 -10.98
CA PRO A 42 5.11 14.95 -10.01
C PRO A 42 3.58 15.14 -10.00
N ARG A 43 2.85 14.06 -10.26
CA ARG A 43 1.37 14.05 -10.27
C ARG A 43 0.81 14.58 -8.94
N LEU A 44 -0.26 15.36 -9.02
CA LEU A 44 -0.99 15.79 -7.83
C LEU A 44 -1.53 14.57 -7.06
N PRO A 45 -1.81 14.67 -5.74
CA PRO A 45 -2.28 13.52 -4.96
C PRO A 45 -3.48 12.80 -5.59
N HIS A 46 -4.47 13.56 -6.05
CA HIS A 46 -5.68 13.02 -6.69
C HIS A 46 -5.43 12.45 -8.10
N GLU A 47 -4.39 12.91 -8.81
CA GLU A 47 -3.99 12.35 -10.10
C GLU A 47 -3.21 11.04 -9.92
N ARG A 48 -2.38 10.98 -8.86
CA ARG A 48 -1.67 9.76 -8.49
C ARG A 48 -2.65 8.67 -8.02
N ASP A 49 -3.66 9.05 -7.25
CA ASP A 49 -4.66 8.10 -6.77
C ASP A 49 -5.56 7.56 -7.90
N GLN A 50 -5.70 8.31 -9.01
CA GLN A 50 -6.40 7.88 -10.23
C GLN A 50 -5.49 7.17 -11.24
N ALA A 51 -4.19 7.06 -10.96
CA ALA A 51 -3.25 6.42 -11.86
C ALA A 51 -3.50 4.90 -11.93
N VAL A 52 -3.69 4.39 -13.16
CA VAL A 52 -3.88 2.95 -13.42
C VAL A 52 -2.59 2.16 -13.20
N GLU A 53 -1.43 2.82 -13.30
CA GLU A 53 -0.10 2.20 -13.30
C GLU A 53 0.49 1.98 -11.90
N MET A 54 -0.26 2.21 -10.82
CA MET A 54 0.23 2.12 -9.44
C MET A 54 0.82 0.75 -9.08
N THR A 55 0.38 -0.32 -9.75
CA THR A 55 0.85 -1.70 -9.56
C THR A 55 1.98 -2.11 -10.51
N GLY A 56 2.59 -1.18 -11.25
CA GLY A 56 3.71 -1.48 -12.14
C GLY A 56 3.33 -2.23 -13.42
N GLY A 57 2.03 -2.47 -13.65
CA GLY A 57 1.50 -3.09 -14.86
C GLY A 57 1.79 -4.59 -15.01
N GLU A 58 2.69 -5.15 -14.21
CA GLU A 58 3.02 -6.57 -14.26
C GLU A 58 2.03 -7.38 -13.41
N PRO A 59 1.27 -8.31 -14.01
CA PRO A 59 0.42 -9.23 -13.26
C PRO A 59 1.28 -10.17 -12.41
N SER A 60 0.78 -10.59 -11.24
CA SER A 60 1.45 -11.61 -10.44
C SER A 60 1.46 -12.96 -11.16
N GLU A 61 2.44 -13.81 -10.85
CA GLU A 61 2.55 -15.16 -11.43
C GLU A 61 1.26 -15.98 -11.24
N GLU A 62 0.60 -15.84 -10.09
CA GLU A 62 -0.68 -16.48 -9.80
C GLU A 62 -1.81 -15.99 -10.72
N MET A 63 -1.82 -14.69 -11.02
CA MET A 63 -2.81 -14.07 -11.89
C MET A 63 -2.63 -14.50 -13.35
N GLU A 64 -1.38 -14.64 -13.81
CA GLU A 64 -1.10 -15.21 -15.13
C GLU A 64 -1.57 -16.66 -15.26
N GLN A 65 -1.33 -17.47 -14.22
CA GLN A 65 -1.72 -18.88 -14.22
C GLN A 65 -3.24 -19.01 -14.24
N ALA A 66 -3.94 -18.24 -13.39
CA ALA A 66 -5.40 -18.18 -13.39
C ALA A 66 -5.96 -17.80 -14.77
N TYR A 67 -5.35 -16.81 -15.44
CA TYR A 67 -5.74 -16.44 -16.80
C TYR A 67 -5.57 -17.60 -17.80
N LYS A 68 -4.43 -18.29 -17.77
CA LYS A 68 -4.17 -19.46 -18.63
C LYS A 68 -5.18 -20.58 -18.38
N ASP A 69 -5.58 -20.79 -17.13
CA ASP A 69 -6.53 -21.84 -16.76
C ASP A 69 -7.96 -21.50 -17.20
N VAL A 70 -8.39 -20.23 -17.05
CA VAL A 70 -9.68 -19.75 -17.59
C VAL A 70 -9.72 -19.88 -19.12
N GLN A 71 -8.65 -19.50 -19.81
CA GLN A 71 -8.55 -19.65 -21.28
C GLN A 71 -8.66 -21.11 -21.73
N ARG A 72 -8.24 -22.05 -20.90
CA ARG A 72 -8.39 -23.50 -21.15
C ARG A 72 -9.78 -24.04 -20.79
N GLY A 73 -10.68 -23.20 -20.29
CA GLY A 73 -12.03 -23.58 -19.86
C GLY A 73 -12.07 -24.30 -18.51
N LEU A 74 -11.02 -24.17 -17.70
CA LEU A 74 -10.96 -24.80 -16.38
C LEU A 74 -11.80 -23.97 -15.39
N GLN A 75 -12.79 -24.60 -14.78
CA GLN A 75 -13.80 -23.91 -13.97
C GLN A 75 -13.40 -23.73 -12.48
N ASP A 76 -12.47 -24.56 -11.99
CA ASP A 76 -11.96 -24.53 -10.60
C ASP A 76 -10.43 -24.29 -10.60
N THR A 77 -10.02 -23.08 -10.96
CA THR A 77 -8.60 -22.70 -11.14
C THR A 77 -7.85 -22.49 -9.82
N ASP A 78 -8.57 -22.32 -8.70
CA ASP A 78 -8.05 -22.14 -7.34
C ASP A 78 -7.68 -23.48 -6.65
N ARG A 79 -8.26 -24.59 -7.13
CA ARG A 79 -8.08 -25.92 -6.53
C ARG A 79 -6.87 -26.69 -7.04
N GLY A 80 -6.04 -26.11 -7.91
CA GLY A 80 -4.91 -26.81 -8.53
C GLY A 80 -3.98 -27.50 -7.52
N LYS A 81 -3.54 -26.79 -6.48
CA LYS A 81 -2.64 -27.34 -5.45
C LYS A 81 -3.34 -28.37 -4.53
N PRO A 82 -4.53 -28.10 -3.96
CA PRO A 82 -5.28 -29.10 -3.21
C PRO A 82 -5.58 -30.39 -4.00
N ALA A 83 -5.93 -30.28 -5.29
CA ALA A 83 -6.22 -31.42 -6.15
C ALA A 83 -4.95 -32.26 -6.45
N HIS A 84 -3.82 -31.60 -6.72
CA HIS A 84 -2.52 -32.26 -6.86
C HIS A 84 -2.15 -33.02 -5.58
N ASP A 85 -2.25 -32.34 -4.42
CA ASP A 85 -1.93 -32.92 -3.12
C ASP A 85 -2.83 -34.13 -2.79
N ALA A 86 -4.12 -34.08 -3.14
CA ALA A 86 -5.05 -35.20 -3.00
C ALA A 86 -4.70 -36.39 -3.90
N TYR A 87 -4.36 -36.14 -5.18
CA TYR A 87 -3.95 -37.18 -6.13
C TYR A 87 -2.68 -37.91 -5.67
N GLN A 88 -1.68 -37.17 -5.18
CA GLN A 88 -0.44 -37.75 -4.66
C GLN A 88 -0.68 -38.62 -3.42
N LYS A 89 -1.63 -38.23 -2.54
CA LYS A 89 -2.05 -39.04 -1.38
C LYS A 89 -2.75 -40.33 -1.80
N GLN A 90 -3.57 -40.30 -2.85
CA GLN A 90 -4.27 -41.49 -3.35
C GLN A 90 -3.34 -42.49 -4.05
N LYS A 91 -2.25 -42.00 -4.67
CA LYS A 91 -1.23 -42.84 -5.30
C LYS A 91 -0.28 -43.53 -4.31
N ARG A 92 -0.30 -43.14 -3.03
CA ARG A 92 0.54 -43.69 -1.98
C ARG A 92 -0.06 -44.93 -1.32
#